data_AF-A0A0L1IUC6-F1
#
_entry.id   AF-A0A0L1IUC6-F1
#
_cell.length_a   1.000
_cell.length_b   1.000
_cell.length_c   1.000
_cell.angle_alpha   90.00
_cell.angle_beta   90.00
_cell.angle_gamma   90.00
#
_symmetry.space_group_name_H-M   'P 1'
#
loop_
_entity.id
_entity.type
_entity.pdbx_description
1 polymer ?
#
loop_
_entity_poly.entity_id
_entity_poly.type
_entity_poly.pdbx_seq_one_letter_code
_entity_poly.pdbx_strand_id
1 'polypeptide(L)'
;MGQNHRGRKIIVWVVNWADAHGGIQPQILTPYLEPNTQVSVIFTTLTPSITETKSLTTNPVTELVALTFPNSLTPEEQKKLNADLIEFRAALTEKLPEGERPKSWAMAQVERPGTLEHEKSPSGQAVLHLLVVGWESVDMHKAARETEEFKRTIAPIREKAIPSVPPLGMKHVSFKKV
;
A
#
# COMPACT_ATOMS: atom_id res chain seq x y z
N MET A 1 -4.48 -12.48 -9.04
CA MET A 1 -4.43 -11.40 -10.05
C MET A 1 -5.53 -10.39 -9.76
N GLY A 2 -5.31 -9.08 -9.96
CA GLY A 2 -6.38 -8.09 -9.80
C GLY A 2 -6.36 -6.94 -10.79
N GLN A 3 -7.54 -6.34 -11.02
CA GLN A 3 -7.80 -5.27 -12.00
C GLN A 3 -8.09 -3.92 -11.32
N ASN A 4 -7.57 -2.83 -11.90
CA ASN A 4 -7.80 -1.47 -11.41
C ASN A 4 -9.11 -0.86 -11.92
N HIS A 5 -9.77 -0.05 -11.09
CA HIS A 5 -11.04 0.62 -11.40
C HIS A 5 -10.90 2.01 -12.07
N ARG A 6 -9.67 2.49 -12.32
CA ARG A 6 -9.38 3.86 -12.81
C ARG A 6 -8.93 3.98 -14.27
N GLY A 7 -9.50 3.19 -15.17
CA GLY A 7 -9.34 3.37 -16.63
C GLY A 7 -7.97 2.99 -17.24
N ARG A 8 -6.88 2.97 -16.46
CA ARG A 8 -5.61 2.34 -16.86
C ARG A 8 -5.63 0.85 -16.53
N LYS A 9 -5.33 0.00 -17.52
CA LYS A 9 -5.15 -1.45 -17.35
C LYS A 9 -3.89 -1.71 -16.51
N ILE A 10 -4.04 -1.78 -15.20
CA ILE A 10 -2.99 -2.17 -14.27
C ILE A 10 -3.32 -3.58 -13.78
N ILE A 11 -2.35 -4.47 -13.87
CA ILE A 11 -2.42 -5.81 -13.27
C ILE A 11 -1.58 -5.80 -11.99
N VAL A 12 -2.18 -6.23 -10.88
CA VAL A 12 -1.44 -6.51 -9.66
C VAL A 12 -1.42 -8.01 -9.42
N TRP A 13 -0.21 -8.55 -9.25
CA TRP A 13 0.01 -9.92 -8.86
C TRP A 13 0.62 -9.98 -7.47
N VAL A 14 -0.09 -10.63 -6.54
CA VAL A 14 0.43 -10.94 -5.21
C VAL A 14 0.82 -12.41 -5.21
N VAL A 15 2.06 -12.68 -4.82
CA VAL A 15 2.61 -14.02 -4.68
C VAL A 15 2.98 -14.21 -3.22
N ASN A 16 2.46 -15.27 -2.60
CA ASN A 16 2.87 -15.68 -1.27
C ASN A 16 4.06 -16.64 -1.40
N TRP A 17 5.21 -16.23 -0.87
CA TRP A 17 6.41 -17.05 -0.85
C TRP A 17 6.48 -17.85 0.45
N ALA A 18 7.03 -19.06 0.39
CA ALA A 18 7.24 -19.88 1.59
C ALA A 18 8.36 -19.32 2.48
N ASP A 19 9.33 -18.60 1.90
CA ASP A 19 10.45 -17.98 2.60
C ASP A 19 10.95 -16.70 1.89
N ALA A 20 11.82 -15.96 2.57
CA ALA A 20 12.37 -14.67 2.13
C ALA A 20 13.37 -14.77 0.96
N HIS A 21 13.84 -15.96 0.59
CA HIS A 21 14.73 -16.17 -0.55
C HIS A 21 13.96 -16.34 -1.86
N GLY A 22 12.63 -16.52 -1.78
CA GLY A 22 11.73 -16.46 -2.92
C GLY A 22 11.84 -15.15 -3.70
N GLY A 23 11.66 -15.22 -5.01
CA GLY A 23 11.84 -14.08 -5.91
C GLY A 23 11.21 -14.33 -7.27
N ILE A 24 10.88 -13.24 -7.95
CA ILE A 24 10.46 -13.25 -9.35
C ILE A 24 11.55 -12.62 -10.19
N GLN A 25 11.78 -13.14 -11.40
CA GLN A 25 12.58 -12.48 -12.43
C GLN A 25 11.62 -11.71 -13.35
N PRO A 26 11.45 -10.38 -13.19
CA PRO A 26 10.44 -9.63 -13.95
C PRO A 26 10.63 -9.73 -15.46
N GLN A 27 11.88 -9.93 -15.90
CA GLN A 27 12.29 -10.09 -17.29
C GLN A 27 11.52 -11.21 -18.02
N ILE A 28 11.08 -12.25 -17.30
CA ILE A 28 10.33 -13.36 -17.90
C ILE A 28 8.93 -12.94 -18.34
N LEU A 29 8.43 -11.81 -17.80
CA LEU A 29 7.12 -11.26 -18.18
C LEU A 29 7.19 -10.48 -19.48
N THR A 30 8.38 -10.04 -19.92
CA THR A 30 8.58 -9.18 -21.10
C THR A 30 7.79 -9.60 -22.35
N PRO A 31 7.70 -10.90 -22.73
CA PRO A 31 6.92 -11.32 -23.90
C PRO A 31 5.42 -11.05 -23.80
N TYR A 32 4.90 -10.84 -22.59
CA TYR A 32 3.48 -10.65 -22.30
C TYR A 32 3.13 -9.18 -22.01
N LEU A 33 4.12 -8.29 -22.00
CA LEU A 33 3.95 -6.89 -21.66
C LEU A 33 3.96 -6.02 -22.92
N GLU A 34 3.13 -4.97 -22.92
CA GLU A 34 3.24 -3.93 -23.94
C GLU A 34 4.63 -3.27 -23.84
N PRO A 35 5.22 -2.83 -24.97
CA PRO A 35 6.50 -2.12 -24.95
C PRO A 35 6.48 -0.95 -23.95
N ASN A 36 7.59 -0.76 -23.22
CA ASN A 36 7.75 0.28 -22.19
C ASN A 36 6.83 0.14 -20.95
N THR A 37 6.18 -1.02 -20.75
CA THR A 37 5.46 -1.29 -19.50
C THR A 37 6.43 -1.27 -18.32
N GLN A 38 6.19 -0.37 -17.36
CA GLN A 38 6.94 -0.34 -16.10
C GLN A 38 6.50 -1.48 -15.19
N VAL A 39 7.44 -2.34 -14.81
CA VAL A 39 7.23 -3.40 -13.83
C VAL A 39 7.95 -3.04 -12.54
N SER A 40 7.23 -3.07 -11.42
CA SER A 40 7.83 -2.90 -10.09
C SER A 40 7.51 -4.09 -9.23
N VAL A 41 8.52 -4.57 -8.52
CA VAL A 41 8.42 -5.69 -7.60
C VAL A 41 8.86 -5.22 -6.22
N ILE A 42 8.02 -5.50 -5.23
CA ILE A 42 8.31 -5.25 -3.83
C ILE A 42 8.10 -6.54 -3.04
N PHE A 43 8.91 -6.72 -2.00
CA PHE A 43 8.79 -7.81 -1.03
C PHE A 43 8.55 -7.21 0.34
N THR A 44 7.59 -7.77 1.06
CA THR A 44 7.15 -7.20 2.32
C THR A 44 6.34 -8.22 3.13
N THR A 45 6.40 -8.11 4.45
CA THR A 45 5.61 -8.92 5.39
C THR A 45 4.44 -8.13 5.95
N LEU A 46 3.24 -8.38 5.43
CA LEU A 46 2.02 -7.69 5.84
C LEU A 46 1.56 -8.11 7.23
N THR A 47 1.24 -7.12 8.07
CA THR A 47 0.66 -7.33 9.40
C THR A 47 -0.71 -6.68 9.51
N PRO A 48 -1.76 -7.42 9.90
CA PRO A 48 -1.83 -8.89 10.02
C PRO A 48 -1.59 -9.60 8.69
N SER A 49 -1.26 -10.90 8.77
CA SER A 49 -0.99 -11.73 7.60
C SER A 49 -2.21 -11.85 6.67
N ILE A 50 -2.01 -11.52 5.39
CA ILE A 50 -3.07 -11.61 4.37
C ILE A 50 -3.42 -13.05 3.97
N THR A 51 -2.52 -14.01 4.22
CA THR A 51 -2.72 -15.43 3.89
C THR A 51 -3.60 -16.12 4.92
N GLU A 52 -3.43 -15.75 6.18
CA GLU A 52 -4.24 -16.23 7.30
C GLU A 52 -5.64 -15.63 7.27
N THR A 53 -5.74 -14.34 6.95
CA THR A 53 -7.03 -13.63 6.93
C THR A 53 -7.86 -13.88 5.67
N LYS A 54 -7.26 -14.40 4.59
CA LYS A 54 -7.87 -14.49 3.24
C LYS A 54 -8.42 -13.16 2.70
N SER A 55 -8.02 -12.05 3.32
CA SER A 55 -8.59 -10.71 3.12
C SER A 55 -8.56 -10.26 1.67
N LEU A 56 -7.45 -10.48 0.97
CA LEU A 56 -7.33 -10.11 -0.45
C LEU A 56 -8.45 -10.70 -1.32
N THR A 57 -8.83 -11.95 -1.07
CA THR A 57 -9.81 -12.69 -1.89
C THR A 57 -11.25 -12.52 -1.43
N THR A 58 -11.47 -12.05 -0.20
CA THR A 58 -12.81 -11.83 0.37
C THR A 58 -13.25 -10.38 0.28
N ASN A 59 -12.31 -9.43 0.18
CA ASN A 59 -12.62 -8.02 -0.04
C ASN A 59 -13.17 -7.79 -1.46
N PRO A 60 -14.35 -7.17 -1.60
CA PRO A 60 -14.85 -6.74 -2.91
C PRO A 60 -13.88 -5.79 -3.61
N VAL A 61 -13.34 -4.82 -2.84
CA VAL A 61 -12.33 -3.87 -3.30
C VAL A 61 -11.17 -3.86 -2.30
N THR A 62 -9.94 -3.99 -2.78
CA THR A 62 -8.73 -3.76 -1.99
C THR A 62 -8.03 -2.49 -2.48
N GLU A 63 -7.86 -1.53 -1.60
CA GLU A 63 -6.99 -0.39 -1.81
C GLU A 63 -5.55 -0.77 -1.49
N LEU A 64 -4.64 -0.45 -2.42
CA LEU A 64 -3.21 -0.51 -2.19
C LEU A 64 -2.68 0.92 -2.17
N VAL A 65 -2.02 1.32 -1.09
CA VAL A 65 -1.40 2.64 -0.95
C VAL A 65 0.08 2.46 -0.65
N ALA A 66 0.93 2.97 -1.51
CA ALA A 66 2.36 3.05 -1.27
C ALA A 66 2.71 4.44 -0.74
N LEU A 67 2.81 4.57 0.58
CA LEU A 67 3.28 5.79 1.24
C LEU A 67 4.80 5.84 1.16
N THR A 68 5.33 6.89 0.57
CA THR A 68 6.77 7.07 0.34
C THR A 68 7.29 8.14 1.27
N PHE A 69 8.38 7.84 1.99
CA PHE A 69 9.00 8.75 2.94
C PHE A 69 10.49 8.88 2.64
N PRO A 70 11.12 10.02 2.93
CA PRO A 70 12.58 10.14 2.87
C PRO A 70 13.25 9.07 3.74
N ASN A 71 14.34 8.46 3.27
CA ASN A 71 15.11 7.54 4.13
C ASN A 71 15.94 8.28 5.20
N SER A 72 16.03 9.60 5.08
CA SER A 72 16.85 10.48 5.92
C SER A 72 16.10 11.04 7.12
N LEU A 73 14.92 10.51 7.45
CA LEU A 73 14.18 10.89 8.66
C LEU A 73 15.02 10.56 9.90
N THR A 74 15.04 11.46 10.88
CA THR A 74 15.71 11.18 12.16
C THR A 74 14.99 10.08 12.94
N PRO A 75 15.62 9.45 13.95
CA PRO A 75 14.94 8.47 14.81
C PRO A 75 13.67 9.03 15.48
N GLU A 76 13.67 10.30 15.89
CA GLU A 76 12.51 10.98 16.48
C GLU A 76 11.40 11.16 15.45
N GLU A 77 11.73 11.56 14.23
CA GLU A 77 10.77 11.69 13.14
C GLU A 77 10.18 10.34 12.74
N GLN A 78 11.00 9.28 12.68
CA GLN A 78 10.56 7.93 12.38
C GLN A 78 9.64 7.39 13.49
N LYS A 79 9.99 7.62 14.77
CA LYS A 79 9.13 7.27 15.90
C LYS A 79 7.80 7.99 15.82
N LYS A 80 7.80 9.29 15.51
CA LYS A 80 6.57 10.07 15.32
C LYS A 80 5.74 9.54 14.15
N LEU A 81 6.35 9.28 12.99
CA LEU A 81 5.67 8.70 11.84
C LEU A 81 5.00 7.37 12.17
N ASN A 82 5.69 6.49 12.89
CA ASN A 82 5.13 5.21 13.32
C ASN A 82 3.92 5.39 14.26
N ALA A 83 4.00 6.34 15.19
CA ALA A 83 2.86 6.68 16.05
C ALA A 83 1.68 7.23 15.25
N ASP A 84 1.94 8.12 14.28
CA ASP A 84 0.91 8.70 13.41
C ASP A 84 0.25 7.60 12.53
N LEU A 85 1.03 6.64 12.00
CA LEU A 85 0.51 5.48 11.25
C LEU A 85 -0.35 4.56 12.13
N ILE A 86 0.02 4.35 13.39
CA ILE A 86 -0.77 3.58 14.35
C ILE A 86 -2.09 4.31 14.66
N GLU A 87 -2.04 5.63 14.89
CA GLU A 87 -3.23 6.43 15.14
C GLU A 87 -4.17 6.42 13.92
N PHE A 88 -3.63 6.54 12.71
CA PHE A 88 -4.41 6.48 11.47
C PHE A 88 -5.10 5.13 11.29
N ARG A 89 -4.40 4.03 11.57
CA ARG A 89 -5.03 2.70 11.59
C ARG A 89 -6.18 2.66 12.60
N ALA A 90 -5.93 3.03 13.86
CA ALA A 90 -6.95 2.99 14.91
C ALA A 90 -8.16 3.89 14.59
N ALA A 91 -7.93 5.05 13.99
CA ALA A 91 -9.01 5.93 13.55
C ALA A 91 -9.96 5.21 12.58
N LEU A 92 -9.40 4.51 11.59
CA LEU A 92 -10.20 3.82 10.58
C LEU A 92 -10.78 2.49 11.04
N THR A 93 -10.08 1.73 11.89
CA THR A 93 -10.51 0.39 12.29
C THR A 93 -11.30 0.34 13.59
N GLU A 94 -11.21 1.39 14.43
CA GLU A 94 -11.80 1.38 15.77
C GLU A 94 -12.72 2.58 16.04
N LYS A 95 -12.42 3.77 15.48
CA LYS A 95 -13.17 5.00 15.78
C LYS A 95 -14.31 5.28 14.81
N LEU A 96 -14.19 4.88 13.54
CA LEU A 96 -15.29 5.00 12.59
C LEU A 96 -16.51 4.15 13.01
N PRO A 97 -17.74 4.52 12.64
CA PRO A 97 -18.91 3.65 12.80
C PRO A 97 -18.70 2.30 12.10
N GLU A 98 -19.24 1.20 12.65
CA GLU A 98 -18.96 -0.17 12.17
C GLU A 98 -19.21 -0.36 10.66
N GLY A 99 -20.29 0.22 10.12
CA GLY A 99 -20.63 0.16 8.69
C GLY A 99 -19.77 1.05 7.77
N GLU A 100 -18.90 1.89 8.33
CA GLU A 100 -18.01 2.81 7.59
C GLU A 100 -16.54 2.38 7.65
N ARG A 101 -16.22 1.35 8.45
CA ARG A 101 -14.86 0.83 8.61
C ARG A 101 -14.39 0.07 7.38
N PRO A 102 -13.06 0.00 7.15
CA PRO A 102 -12.49 -1.02 6.29
C PRO A 102 -12.89 -2.43 6.74
N LYS A 103 -13.16 -3.32 5.78
CA LYS A 103 -13.36 -4.76 6.01
C LYS A 103 -12.11 -5.47 6.49
N SER A 104 -10.95 -4.98 6.05
CA SER A 104 -9.66 -5.49 6.48
C SER A 104 -8.62 -4.39 6.45
N TRP A 105 -7.56 -4.58 7.24
CA TRP A 105 -6.40 -3.71 7.23
C TRP A 105 -5.15 -4.59 7.32
N ALA A 106 -4.16 -4.30 6.50
CA ALA A 106 -2.80 -4.79 6.69
C ALA A 106 -1.80 -3.71 6.26
N MET A 107 -0.65 -3.68 6.91
CA MET A 107 0.41 -2.72 6.62
C MET A 107 1.78 -3.39 6.76
N ALA A 108 2.74 -2.87 6.02
CA ALA A 108 4.14 -3.23 6.17
C ALA A 108 5.07 -2.13 5.65
N GLN A 109 6.30 -2.12 6.16
CA GLN A 109 7.41 -1.48 5.48
C GLN A 109 7.93 -2.45 4.40
N VAL A 110 8.22 -1.94 3.21
CA VAL A 110 8.83 -2.75 2.15
C VAL A 110 10.26 -3.11 2.54
N GLU A 111 10.57 -4.39 2.43
CA GLU A 111 11.86 -4.98 2.80
C GLU A 111 12.81 -5.01 1.60
N ARG A 112 12.28 -5.32 0.42
CA ARG A 112 13.07 -5.34 -0.83
C ARG A 112 12.31 -4.65 -1.97
N PRO A 113 12.92 -3.67 -2.66
CA PRO A 113 14.18 -3.04 -2.27
C PRO A 113 13.98 -2.25 -0.95
N GLY A 114 15.00 -2.26 -0.07
CA GLY A 114 14.91 -1.60 1.24
C GLY A 114 14.84 -0.07 1.13
N THR A 115 15.39 0.49 0.05
CA THR A 115 15.23 1.88 -0.37
C THR A 115 15.00 1.97 -1.87
N LEU A 116 14.43 3.08 -2.32
CA LEU A 116 14.18 3.42 -3.72
C LEU A 116 14.80 4.77 -4.03
N GLU A 117 15.37 4.94 -5.23
CA GLU A 117 15.77 6.26 -5.70
C GLU A 117 14.55 7.19 -5.81
N HIS A 118 14.69 8.42 -5.31
CA HIS A 118 13.63 9.41 -5.32
C HIS A 118 14.17 10.85 -5.32
N GLU A 119 13.93 11.59 -6.39
CA GLU A 119 14.45 12.96 -6.58
C GLU A 119 13.97 13.98 -5.55
N LYS A 120 12.76 13.79 -5.00
CA LYS A 120 12.23 14.64 -3.92
C LYS A 120 12.69 14.24 -2.51
N SER A 121 13.49 13.18 -2.37
CA SER A 121 14.10 12.85 -1.09
C SER A 121 15.41 13.65 -0.93
N PRO A 122 15.68 14.27 0.24
CA PRO A 122 16.93 14.99 0.48
C PRO A 122 18.19 14.15 0.27
N SER A 123 18.13 12.84 0.53
CA SER A 123 19.24 11.90 0.30
C SER A 123 19.24 11.27 -1.09
N GLY A 124 18.25 11.59 -1.93
CA GLY A 124 17.98 10.88 -3.18
C GLY A 124 17.38 9.48 -2.98
N GLN A 125 17.10 9.06 -1.74
CA GLN A 125 16.62 7.72 -1.40
C GLN A 125 15.39 7.77 -0.49
N ALA A 126 14.43 6.89 -0.73
CA ALA A 126 13.16 6.82 -0.02
C ALA A 126 12.87 5.41 0.49
N VAL A 127 12.07 5.31 1.55
CA VAL A 127 11.50 4.06 2.04
C VAL A 127 10.01 4.01 1.73
N LEU A 128 9.46 2.80 1.61
CA LEU A 128 8.06 2.60 1.27
C LEU A 128 7.32 1.88 2.39
N HIS A 129 6.16 2.40 2.76
CA HIS A 129 5.15 1.67 3.53
C HIS A 129 4.00 1.30 2.61
N LEU A 130 3.64 0.02 2.58
CA LEU A 130 2.48 -0.48 1.85
C LEU A 130 1.31 -0.65 2.83
N LEU A 131 0.21 0.01 2.53
CA LEU A 131 -1.09 -0.26 3.15
C LEU A 131 -1.93 -1.08 2.18
N VAL A 132 -2.59 -2.10 2.72
CA VAL A 132 -3.51 -2.99 2.02
C VAL A 132 -4.83 -2.96 2.78
N VAL A 133 -5.81 -2.23 2.25
CA VAL A 133 -7.05 -1.91 2.95
C VAL A 133 -8.25 -2.45 2.19
N GLY A 134 -9.07 -3.25 2.86
CA GLY A 134 -10.27 -3.86 2.30
C GLY A 134 -11.48 -2.96 2.45
N TRP A 135 -12.23 -2.77 1.38
CA TRP A 135 -13.45 -1.96 1.35
C TRP A 135 -14.60 -2.72 0.69
N GLU A 136 -15.82 -2.45 1.13
CA GLU A 136 -17.05 -2.91 0.45
C GLU A 136 -17.13 -2.34 -0.97
N SER A 137 -16.76 -1.07 -1.14
CA SER A 137 -16.77 -0.40 -2.44
C SER A 137 -15.74 0.74 -2.48
N VAL A 138 -15.43 1.20 -3.70
CA VAL A 138 -14.61 2.40 -3.90
C VAL A 138 -15.28 3.64 -3.27
N ASP A 139 -16.60 3.71 -3.30
CA ASP A 139 -17.33 4.86 -2.76
C ASP A 139 -17.35 4.88 -1.23
N MET A 140 -17.37 3.71 -0.58
CA MET A 140 -17.20 3.64 0.88
C MET A 140 -15.84 4.17 1.31
N HIS A 141 -14.76 3.81 0.61
CA HIS A 141 -13.45 4.41 0.84
C HIS A 141 -13.47 5.94 0.63
N LYS A 142 -14.10 6.44 -0.45
CA LYS A 142 -14.20 7.88 -0.70
C LYS A 142 -14.96 8.59 0.43
N ALA A 143 -16.06 7.99 0.93
CA ALA A 143 -16.82 8.54 2.04
C ALA A 143 -15.97 8.58 3.33
N ALA A 144 -15.25 7.49 3.64
CA ALA A 144 -14.34 7.45 4.78
C ALA A 144 -13.27 8.55 4.72
N ARG A 145 -12.77 8.89 3.52
CA ARG A 145 -11.82 10.00 3.33
C ARG A 145 -12.37 11.38 3.69
N GLU A 146 -13.68 11.54 3.69
CA GLU A 146 -14.34 12.80 4.02
C GLU A 146 -14.61 12.96 5.52
N THR A 147 -14.43 11.91 6.31
CA THR A 147 -14.58 11.96 7.77
C THR A 147 -13.48 12.81 8.42
N GLU A 148 -13.81 13.42 9.55
CA GLU A 148 -12.87 14.22 10.33
C GLU A 148 -11.76 13.35 10.94
N GLU A 149 -12.09 12.13 11.37
CA GLU A 149 -11.13 11.13 11.84
C GLU A 149 -10.06 10.86 10.78
N PHE A 150 -10.46 10.58 9.54
CA PHE A 150 -9.52 10.36 8.43
C PHE A 150 -8.68 11.61 8.18
N LYS A 151 -9.32 12.77 7.99
CA LYS A 151 -8.64 14.03 7.64
C LYS A 151 -7.60 14.42 8.68
N ARG A 152 -7.96 14.36 9.96
CA ARG A 152 -7.08 14.71 11.07
C ARG A 152 -5.88 13.77 11.15
N THR A 153 -6.09 12.47 11.03
CA THR A 153 -5.03 11.47 11.28
C THR A 153 -4.14 11.20 10.07
N ILE A 154 -4.62 11.42 8.83
CA ILE A 154 -3.79 11.31 7.63
C ILE A 154 -2.91 12.54 7.39
N ALA A 155 -3.29 13.71 7.93
CA ALA A 155 -2.58 14.98 7.72
C ALA A 155 -1.08 14.91 8.10
N PRO A 156 -0.70 14.52 9.33
CA PRO A 156 0.72 14.47 9.72
C PRO A 156 1.53 13.47 8.89
N ILE A 157 0.90 12.37 8.45
CA ILE A 157 1.53 11.39 7.55
C ILE A 157 1.78 12.02 6.18
N ARG A 158 0.82 12.76 5.62
CA ARG A 158 0.95 13.44 4.32
C ARG A 158 1.97 14.57 4.34
N GLU A 159 2.10 15.29 5.44
CA GLU A 159 3.13 16.33 5.61
C GLU A 159 4.55 15.76 5.50
N LYS A 160 4.75 14.52 5.95
CA LYS A 160 6.04 13.80 5.86
C LYS A 160 6.20 13.01 4.57
N ALA A 161 5.10 12.60 3.94
CA ALA A 161 5.14 11.82 2.72
C ALA A 161 5.65 12.65 1.53
N ILE A 162 6.48 12.02 0.71
CA ILE A 162 6.85 12.53 -0.61
C ILE A 162 6.01 11.81 -1.67
N PRO A 163 5.96 12.31 -2.93
CA PRO A 163 5.21 11.63 -3.98
C PRO A 163 5.58 10.15 -4.11
N SER A 164 4.61 9.29 -4.43
CA SER A 164 4.90 7.87 -4.65
C SER A 164 5.71 7.66 -5.92
N VAL A 165 6.68 6.73 -5.90
CA VAL A 165 7.41 6.29 -7.09
C VAL A 165 6.43 5.61 -8.07
N PRO A 166 6.29 6.08 -9.33
CA PRO A 166 5.52 5.35 -10.34
C PRO A 166 6.09 3.94 -10.55
N PRO A 167 5.26 2.89 -10.71
CA PRO A 167 3.80 2.86 -10.77
C PRO A 167 3.13 2.52 -9.42
N LEU A 168 3.82 2.68 -8.28
CA LEU A 168 3.38 2.21 -6.95
C LEU A 168 2.28 3.08 -6.30
N GLY A 169 1.85 4.18 -6.93
CA GLY A 169 0.78 5.03 -6.42
C GLY A 169 -0.54 4.31 -6.10
N MET A 170 -1.44 5.00 -5.39
CA MET A 170 -2.67 4.42 -4.86
C MET A 170 -3.59 3.86 -5.94
N LYS A 171 -4.12 2.66 -5.72
CA LYS A 171 -4.99 1.94 -6.67
C LYS A 171 -6.04 1.08 -5.95
N HIS A 172 -7.18 0.89 -6.60
CA HIS A 172 -8.27 0.03 -6.13
C HIS A 172 -8.34 -1.22 -7.00
N VAL A 173 -8.16 -2.38 -6.38
CA VAL A 173 -7.95 -3.67 -7.04
C VAL A 173 -8.92 -4.71 -6.48
N SER A 174 -9.56 -5.48 -7.35
CA SER A 174 -10.25 -6.71 -6.93
C SER A 174 -9.37 -7.91 -7.23
N PHE A 175 -9.03 -8.71 -6.22
CA PHE A 175 -8.18 -9.87 -6.40
C PHE A 175 -8.98 -11.15 -6.64
N LYS A 176 -8.51 -11.95 -7.59
CA LYS A 176 -8.94 -13.33 -7.80
C LYS A 176 -7.78 -14.27 -7.51
N LYS A 177 -8.06 -15.30 -6.71
CA LYS A 177 -7.14 -16.42 -6.51
C LYS A 177 -7.06 -17.20 -7.83
N VAL A 178 -5.84 -17.57 -8.21
CA VAL A 178 -5.53 -18.44 -9.35
C VAL A 178 -4.99 -19.74 -8.77
#